data_AF-A0A812Q3C6-F1
#
_entry.id   AF-A0A812Q3C6-F1
#
_cell.length_a   1.000
_cell.length_b   1.000
_cell.length_c   1.000
_cell.angle_alpha   90.00
_cell.angle_beta   90.00
_cell.angle_gamma   90.00
#
_symmetry.space_group_name_H-M   'P 1'
#
loop_
_entity.id
_entity.type
_entity.pdbx_description
1 polymer ?
#
loop_
_entity_poly.entity_id
_entity_poly.type
_entity_poly.pdbx_seq_one_letter_code
_entity_poly.pdbx_strand_id
1 'polypeptide(L)'
;FALRFFSTGDMEAAVMNWNIVQATLRQTSCKLSDFLVLLASSCMGAVIIFAYQIVSLTLSGDRVAVENIIKWTGWLYSPLILFLYVLSTAAAVTEKVDRLAPLVNSWSFDGRETLDESRQYVVSYILHSHAGFYARGIRITSANVQKLVYYFAAGSFGLLTNLWQR
;
A
#
# COMPACT_ATOMS: atom_id res chain seq x y z
N PHE A 1 1.43 -19.40 -6.81
CA PHE A 1 0.26 -20.10 -6.24
C PHE A 1 -0.77 -20.42 -7.30
N ALA A 2 -1.60 -19.46 -7.74
CA ALA A 2 -2.75 -19.71 -8.63
C ALA A 2 -2.42 -20.54 -9.89
N LEU A 3 -1.37 -20.19 -10.65
CA LEU A 3 -0.99 -20.95 -11.86
C LEU A 3 -0.63 -22.43 -11.57
N ARG A 4 0.07 -22.69 -10.45
CA ARG A 4 0.42 -24.05 -10.06
C ARG A 4 -0.83 -24.82 -9.63
N PHE A 5 -1.69 -24.18 -8.82
CA PHE A 5 -2.91 -24.80 -8.34
C PHE A 5 -3.89 -25.13 -9.49
N PHE A 6 -4.03 -24.23 -10.47
CA PHE A 6 -4.81 -24.49 -11.68
C PHE A 6 -4.24 -25.67 -12.50
N SER A 7 -2.91 -25.77 -12.59
CA SER A 7 -2.26 -26.82 -13.37
C SER A 7 -2.29 -28.20 -12.72
N THR A 8 -2.23 -28.28 -11.39
CA THR A 8 -2.14 -29.57 -10.68
C THR A 8 -3.48 -30.08 -10.18
N GLY A 9 -4.45 -29.20 -9.88
CA GLY A 9 -5.74 -29.58 -9.27
C GLY A 9 -5.63 -30.16 -7.85
N ASP A 10 -4.42 -30.36 -7.35
CA ASP A 10 -4.15 -30.94 -6.03
C ASP A 10 -4.40 -29.92 -4.90
N MET A 11 -5.41 -30.22 -4.10
CA MET A 11 -5.88 -29.41 -2.98
C MET A 11 -4.91 -29.41 -1.79
N GLU A 12 -4.23 -30.53 -1.52
CA GLU A 12 -3.27 -30.62 -0.41
C GLU A 12 -2.01 -29.80 -0.72
N ALA A 13 -1.50 -29.93 -1.95
CA ALA A 13 -0.44 -29.08 -2.44
C ALA A 13 -0.85 -27.59 -2.45
N ALA A 14 -2.12 -27.27 -2.70
CA ALA A 14 -2.61 -25.90 -2.64
C ALA A 14 -2.50 -25.32 -1.23
N VAL A 15 -2.98 -26.02 -0.21
CA VAL A 15 -2.90 -25.57 1.19
C VAL A 15 -1.45 -25.32 1.61
N MET A 16 -0.55 -26.25 1.29
CA MET A 16 0.88 -26.10 1.59
C MET A 16 1.49 -24.88 0.89
N ASN A 17 1.23 -24.72 -0.42
CA ASN A 17 1.72 -23.56 -1.18
C ASN A 17 1.14 -22.24 -0.67
N TRP A 18 -0.12 -22.23 -0.23
CA TRP A 18 -0.77 -21.06 0.35
C TRP A 18 -0.13 -20.67 1.68
N ASN A 19 0.13 -21.65 2.55
CA ASN A 19 0.81 -21.41 3.82
C ASN A 19 2.18 -20.73 3.62
N ILE A 20 2.94 -21.16 2.61
CA ILE A 20 4.22 -20.51 2.24
C ILE A 20 4.00 -19.05 1.82
N VAL A 21 2.99 -18.78 0.98
CA VAL A 21 2.64 -17.41 0.56
C VAL A 21 2.24 -16.56 1.76
N GLN A 22 1.37 -17.06 2.63
CA GLN A 22 0.94 -16.37 3.85
C GLN A 22 2.12 -16.05 4.77
N ALA A 23 2.99 -17.04 5.02
CA ALA A 23 4.17 -16.86 5.86
C ALA A 23 5.13 -15.81 5.28
N THR A 24 5.36 -15.86 3.97
CA THR A 24 6.22 -14.89 3.26
C THR A 24 5.63 -13.48 3.32
N LEU A 25 4.33 -13.33 3.05
CA LEU A 25 3.64 -12.03 3.13
C LEU A 25 3.69 -11.47 4.55
N ARG A 26 3.45 -12.30 5.57
CA ARG A 26 3.51 -11.89 6.97
C ARG A 26 4.92 -11.44 7.37
N GLN A 27 5.94 -12.20 6.99
CA GLN A 27 7.33 -11.85 7.28
C GLN A 27 7.76 -10.54 6.59
N THR A 28 7.46 -10.41 5.29
CA THR A 28 7.76 -9.18 4.53
C THR A 28 6.96 -8.01 5.08
N SER A 29 5.69 -8.22 5.45
CA SER A 29 4.83 -7.20 6.04
C SER A 29 5.38 -6.66 7.36
N CYS A 30 5.89 -7.53 8.24
CA CYS A 30 6.49 -7.07 9.50
C CYS A 30 7.70 -6.17 9.23
N LYS A 31 8.60 -6.57 8.34
CA LYS A 31 9.78 -5.78 7.97
C LYS A 31 9.40 -4.47 7.26
N LEU A 32 8.43 -4.54 6.37
CA LEU A 32 7.93 -3.40 5.61
C LEU A 32 7.24 -2.39 6.53
N SER A 33 6.51 -2.86 7.54
CA SER A 33 5.81 -1.99 8.50
C SER A 33 6.78 -1.03 9.20
N ASP A 34 7.92 -1.50 9.68
CA ASP A 34 8.89 -0.64 10.37
C ASP A 34 9.52 0.39 9.40
N PHE A 35 9.84 -0.05 8.19
CA PHE A 35 10.32 0.85 7.13
C PHE A 35 9.28 1.91 6.75
N LEU A 36 8.02 1.52 6.61
CA LEU A 36 6.92 2.44 6.29
C LEU A 36 6.70 3.48 7.40
N VAL A 37 6.84 3.08 8.67
CA VAL A 37 6.72 4.03 9.80
C VAL A 37 7.86 5.04 9.79
N LEU A 38 9.09 4.58 9.55
CA LEU A 38 10.25 5.46 9.45
C LEU A 38 10.13 6.41 8.25
N LEU A 39 9.62 5.93 7.12
CA LEU A 39 9.43 6.74 5.93
C LEU A 39 8.25 7.71 6.09
N ALA A 40 7.18 7.32 6.78
CA ALA A 40 6.07 8.19 7.10
C ALA A 40 6.51 9.33 8.04
N SER A 41 7.29 9.02 9.08
CA SER A 41 7.79 10.04 10.02
C SER A 41 8.75 11.02 9.35
N SER A 42 9.62 10.55 8.45
CA SER A 42 10.49 11.43 7.68
C SER A 42 9.72 12.31 6.70
N CYS A 43 8.70 11.78 6.01
CA CYS A 43 7.82 12.58 5.16
C CYS A 43 7.08 13.65 5.97
N MET A 44 6.53 13.29 7.14
CA MET A 44 5.87 14.26 8.02
C MET A 44 6.84 15.35 8.50
N GLY A 45 8.04 14.99 8.95
CA GLY A 45 9.06 15.95 9.37
C GLY A 45 9.43 16.91 8.24
N ALA A 46 9.60 16.39 7.02
CA ALA A 46 9.93 17.21 5.86
C ALA A 46 8.77 18.17 5.49
N VAL A 47 7.51 17.72 5.57
CA VAL A 47 6.33 18.59 5.35
C VAL A 47 6.24 19.70 6.41
N ILE A 48 6.50 19.39 7.68
CA ILE A 48 6.49 20.38 8.77
C ILE A 48 7.58 21.43 8.56
N ILE A 49 8.81 21.01 8.22
CA ILE A 49 9.92 21.93 7.95
C ILE A 49 9.59 22.83 6.75
N PHE A 50 9.02 22.26 5.69
CA PHE A 50 8.61 23.02 4.51
C PHE A 50 7.50 24.03 4.83
N ALA A 51 6.47 23.62 5.59
CA ALA A 51 5.41 24.51 6.05
C ALA A 51 5.97 25.66 6.91
N TYR A 52 6.89 25.36 7.84
CA TYR A 52 7.55 26.37 8.67
C TYR A 52 8.33 27.37 7.82
N GLN A 53 9.08 26.91 6.80
CA GLN A 53 9.79 27.79 5.89
C GLN A 53 8.85 28.72 5.13
N ILE A 54 7.74 28.20 4.59
CA ILE A 54 6.72 29.01 3.90
C ILE A 54 6.18 30.09 4.82
N VAL A 55 5.80 29.75 6.05
CA VAL A 55 5.25 30.70 7.03
C VAL A 55 6.29 31.74 7.44
N SER A 56 7.53 31.32 7.72
CA SER A 56 8.62 32.22 8.09
C SER A 56 8.92 33.24 6.98
N LEU A 57 9.03 32.79 5.73
CA LEU A 57 9.21 33.66 4.56
C LEU A 57 8.03 34.61 4.35
N THR A 58 6.82 34.16 4.69
CA THR A 58 5.64 35.01 4.68
C THR A 58 5.77 36.14 5.71
N LEU A 59 6.32 35.89 6.90
CA LEU A 59 6.49 36.93 7.91
C LEU A 59 7.66 37.87 7.60
N SER A 60 8.76 37.38 7.03
CA SER A 60 9.95 38.20 6.76
C SER A 60 9.81 39.16 5.56
N GLY A 61 8.80 38.97 4.70
CA GLY A 61 8.59 39.81 3.51
C GLY A 61 9.68 39.68 2.44
N ASP A 62 10.59 38.73 2.61
CA ASP A 62 11.73 38.54 1.72
C ASP A 62 11.29 37.84 0.42
N ARG A 63 11.85 38.25 -0.72
CA ARG A 63 11.49 37.67 -2.02
C ARG A 63 12.11 36.28 -2.13
N VAL A 64 11.27 35.26 -2.09
CA VAL A 64 11.73 33.88 -2.25
C VAL A 64 12.21 33.69 -3.69
N ALA A 65 13.49 33.35 -3.85
CA ALA A 65 13.99 32.88 -5.14
C ALA A 65 13.23 31.60 -5.53
N VAL A 66 12.51 31.64 -6.66
CA VAL A 66 11.75 30.50 -7.20
C VAL A 66 12.60 29.22 -7.26
N GLU A 67 13.90 29.37 -7.50
CA GLU A 67 14.89 28.29 -7.49
C GLU A 67 14.94 27.52 -6.16
N ASN A 68 14.84 28.21 -5.01
CA ASN A 68 14.83 27.57 -3.70
C ASN A 68 13.55 26.77 -3.48
N ILE A 69 12.39 27.29 -3.90
CA ILE A 69 11.11 26.58 -3.80
C ILE A 69 11.17 25.28 -4.62
N ILE A 70 11.69 25.34 -5.84
CA ILE A 70 11.81 24.16 -6.71
C ILE A 70 12.75 23.11 -6.09
N LYS A 71 13.92 23.53 -5.57
CA LYS A 71 14.87 22.63 -4.90
C LYS A 71 14.24 21.95 -3.67
N TRP A 72 13.57 22.71 -2.82
CA TRP A 72 12.89 22.18 -1.64
C TRP A 72 11.74 21.25 -2.00
N THR A 73 10.96 21.60 -3.02
CA THR A 73 9.85 20.77 -3.54
C THR A 73 10.40 19.45 -4.08
N GLY A 74 11.44 19.48 -4.91
CA GLY A 74 12.05 18.25 -5.45
C GLY A 74 12.58 17.33 -4.33
N TRP A 75 13.23 17.90 -3.32
CA TRP A 75 13.76 17.14 -2.19
C TRP A 75 12.65 16.56 -1.30
N LEU A 76 11.58 17.31 -1.05
CA LEU A 76 10.43 16.89 -0.23
C LEU A 76 9.61 15.77 -0.91
N TYR A 77 9.34 15.90 -2.21
CA TYR A 77 8.45 14.98 -2.90
C TYR A 77 9.10 13.65 -3.26
N SER A 78 10.43 13.57 -3.37
CA SER A 78 11.14 12.32 -3.64
C SER A 78 10.83 11.20 -2.62
N PRO A 79 11.04 11.39 -1.30
CA PRO A 79 10.69 10.38 -0.30
C PRO A 79 9.17 10.14 -0.20
N LEU A 80 8.36 11.18 -0.46
CA LEU A 80 6.90 11.06 -0.45
C LEU A 80 6.38 10.17 -1.58
N ILE A 81 6.91 10.33 -2.80
CA ILE A 81 6.55 9.50 -3.96
C ILE A 81 6.98 8.06 -3.68
N LEU A 82 8.19 7.84 -3.16
CA LEU A 82 8.65 6.50 -2.77
C LEU A 82 7.72 5.87 -1.74
N PHE A 83 7.32 6.63 -0.72
CA PHE A 83 6.39 6.19 0.33
C PHE A 83 5.04 5.76 -0.25
N LEU A 84 4.42 6.62 -1.06
CA LEU A 84 3.13 6.36 -1.68
C LEU A 84 3.22 5.19 -2.68
N TYR A 85 4.32 5.06 -3.41
CA TYR A 85 4.56 3.95 -4.33
C TYR A 85 4.64 2.61 -3.61
N VAL A 86 5.41 2.54 -2.52
CA VAL A 86 5.54 1.32 -1.71
C VAL A 86 4.18 0.94 -1.09
N LEU A 87 3.45 1.91 -0.55
CA LEU A 87 2.09 1.69 -0.02
C LEU A 87 1.12 1.20 -1.10
N SER A 88 1.15 1.82 -2.29
CA SER A 88 0.29 1.43 -3.42
C SER A 88 0.59 0.00 -3.87
N THR A 89 1.87 -0.37 -3.93
CA THR A 89 2.29 -1.73 -4.29
C THR A 89 1.83 -2.75 -3.25
N ALA A 90 1.98 -2.44 -1.96
CA ALA A 90 1.52 -3.29 -0.87
C ALA A 90 -0.01 -3.45 -0.86
N ALA A 91 -0.76 -2.38 -1.13
CA ALA A 91 -2.21 -2.40 -1.30
C ALA A 91 -2.63 -3.29 -2.48
N ALA A 92 -1.98 -3.14 -3.63
CA ALA A 92 -2.28 -3.94 -4.82
C ALA A 92 -2.06 -5.44 -4.60
N VAL A 93 -1.00 -5.82 -3.88
CA VAL A 93 -0.78 -7.24 -3.52
C VAL A 93 -1.86 -7.74 -2.56
N THR A 94 -2.25 -6.92 -1.57
CA THR A 94 -3.29 -7.28 -0.62
C THR A 94 -4.64 -7.52 -1.31
N GLU A 95 -5.02 -6.66 -2.25
CA GLU A 95 -6.24 -6.85 -3.05
C GLU A 95 -6.17 -8.05 -3.97
N LYS A 96 -5.00 -8.33 -4.57
CA LYS A 96 -4.82 -9.53 -5.38
C LYS A 96 -5.03 -10.79 -4.55
N VAL A 97 -4.54 -10.80 -3.31
CA VAL A 97 -4.73 -11.88 -2.35
C VAL A 97 -6.20 -12.06 -1.99
N ASP A 98 -6.94 -10.99 -1.74
CA ASP A 98 -8.38 -11.05 -1.45
C ASP A 98 -9.20 -11.65 -2.61
N ARG A 99 -8.77 -11.41 -3.85
CA ARG A 99 -9.44 -11.93 -5.05
C ARG A 99 -9.11 -13.40 -5.34
N LEU A 100 -8.17 -14.02 -4.62
CA LEU A 100 -7.80 -15.42 -4.88
C LEU A 100 -8.87 -16.40 -4.42
N ALA A 101 -9.49 -16.19 -3.27
CA ALA A 101 -10.58 -17.05 -2.79
C ALA A 101 -11.75 -17.15 -3.79
N PRO A 102 -12.34 -16.04 -4.29
CA PRO A 102 -13.40 -16.12 -5.28
C PRO A 102 -12.93 -16.68 -6.62
N LEU A 103 -11.66 -16.45 -7.01
CA LEU A 103 -11.08 -17.02 -8.23
C LEU A 103 -10.96 -18.55 -8.13
N VAL A 104 -10.51 -19.07 -7.00
CA VAL A 104 -10.46 -20.52 -6.75
C VAL A 104 -11.86 -21.13 -6.75
N ASN A 105 -12.83 -20.42 -6.17
CA ASN A 105 -14.21 -20.88 -6.13
C ASN A 105 -14.86 -20.94 -7.53
N SER A 106 -14.46 -20.07 -8.46
CA SER A 106 -15.02 -20.02 -9.81
C SER A 106 -14.39 -21.01 -10.79
N TRP A 107 -13.35 -21.74 -10.41
CA TRP A 107 -12.74 -22.75 -11.26
C TRP A 107 -13.62 -24.00 -11.34
N SER A 108 -14.11 -24.30 -12.56
CA SER A 108 -14.77 -25.58 -12.88
C SER A 108 -13.72 -26.58 -13.35
N PHE A 109 -13.35 -27.52 -12.49
CA PHE A 109 -12.36 -28.55 -12.82
C PHE A 109 -12.97 -29.75 -13.54
N ASP A 110 -14.25 -30.04 -13.28
CA ASP A 110 -15.02 -31.05 -14.00
C ASP A 110 -16.47 -30.55 -14.10
N GLY A 111 -17.05 -30.57 -15.30
CA GLY A 111 -18.42 -30.10 -15.59
C GLY A 111 -19.55 -30.90 -14.94
N ARG A 112 -19.26 -31.65 -13.87
CA ARG A 112 -20.22 -32.35 -13.01
C ARG A 112 -20.28 -31.59 -11.69
N GLU A 113 -21.11 -30.55 -11.66
CA GLU A 113 -21.26 -29.67 -10.51
C GLU A 113 -21.94 -30.38 -9.33
N THR A 114 -21.12 -30.90 -8.43
CA THR A 114 -21.43 -31.02 -7.01
C THR A 114 -20.42 -30.18 -6.24
N LEU A 115 -20.89 -29.54 -5.17
CA LEU A 115 -20.08 -28.70 -4.30
C LEU A 115 -18.91 -29.51 -3.72
N ASP A 116 -17.70 -29.32 -4.26
CA ASP A 116 -16.50 -30.04 -3.79
C ASP A 116 -16.06 -29.50 -2.41
N GLU A 117 -16.22 -30.32 -1.37
CA GLU A 117 -15.83 -30.01 0.01
C GLU A 117 -14.34 -29.65 0.13
N SER A 118 -13.48 -30.28 -0.66
CA SER A 118 -12.03 -30.03 -0.64
C SER A 118 -11.71 -28.64 -1.14
N ARG A 119 -12.38 -28.22 -2.22
CA ARG A 119 -12.28 -26.86 -2.74
C ARG A 119 -12.84 -25.85 -1.74
N GLN A 120 -13.99 -26.13 -1.12
CA GLN A 120 -14.57 -25.24 -0.11
C GLN A 120 -13.64 -25.08 1.10
N TYR A 121 -12.95 -26.14 1.51
CA TYR A 121 -11.92 -26.08 2.54
C TYR A 121 -10.77 -25.14 2.13
N VAL A 122 -10.23 -25.28 0.92
CA VAL A 122 -9.15 -24.39 0.41
C VAL A 122 -9.60 -22.94 0.35
N VAL A 123 -10.80 -22.66 -0.18
CA VAL A 123 -11.38 -21.31 -0.23
C VAL A 123 -11.52 -20.73 1.17
N SER A 124 -12.07 -21.51 2.09
CA SER A 124 -12.25 -21.11 3.49
C SER A 124 -10.91 -20.87 4.17
N TYR A 125 -9.92 -21.72 3.91
CA TYR A 125 -8.56 -21.55 4.43
C TYR A 125 -7.92 -20.25 3.93
N ILE A 126 -8.05 -19.93 2.64
CA ILE A 126 -7.55 -18.68 2.04
C ILE A 126 -8.23 -17.45 2.66
N LEU A 127 -9.55 -17.49 2.85
CA LEU A 127 -10.30 -16.37 3.44
C LEU A 127 -9.90 -16.11 4.89
N HIS A 128 -9.82 -17.16 5.71
CA HIS A 128 -9.50 -17.05 7.14
C HIS A 128 -8.00 -16.86 7.43
N SER A 129 -7.11 -17.10 6.46
CA SER A 129 -5.68 -16.90 6.65
C SER A 129 -5.29 -15.44 6.76
N HIS A 130 -6.18 -14.50 6.38
CA HIS A 130 -5.93 -13.05 6.40
C HIS A 130 -4.58 -12.67 5.79
N ALA A 131 -4.23 -13.28 4.67
CA ALA A 131 -2.97 -12.99 4.01
C ALA A 131 -3.01 -11.57 3.40
N GLY A 132 -1.87 -10.88 3.43
CA GLY A 132 -1.76 -9.51 2.90
C GLY A 132 -0.70 -8.71 3.62
N PHE A 133 -0.62 -7.43 3.27
CA PHE A 133 0.26 -6.47 3.92
C PHE A 133 -0.46 -5.68 5.01
N TYR A 134 0.24 -5.51 6.12
CA TYR A 134 -0.18 -4.84 7.34
C TYR A 134 0.92 -3.87 7.79
N ALA A 135 0.53 -2.65 8.14
CA ALA A 135 1.38 -1.69 8.83
C ALA A 135 0.83 -1.50 10.25
N ARG A 136 1.63 -1.82 11.28
CA ARG A 136 1.23 -1.73 12.70
C ARG A 136 -0.13 -2.40 13.00
N GLY A 137 -0.39 -3.56 12.38
CA GLY A 137 -1.65 -4.30 12.54
C GLY A 137 -2.82 -3.80 11.70
N ILE A 138 -2.68 -2.67 11.01
CA ILE A 138 -3.69 -2.13 10.09
C ILE A 138 -3.43 -2.68 8.69
N ARG A 139 -4.46 -3.30 8.10
CA ARG A 139 -4.39 -3.81 6.73
C ARG A 139 -4.23 -2.68 5.71
N ILE A 140 -3.27 -2.81 4.80
CA ILE A 140 -3.03 -1.82 3.75
C ILE A 140 -4.00 -2.09 2.60
N THR A 141 -4.88 -1.13 2.32
CA THR A 141 -5.88 -1.19 1.24
C THR A 141 -5.74 0.01 0.32
N SER A 142 -6.17 -0.11 -0.95
CA SER A 142 -6.07 1.02 -1.89
C SER A 142 -6.87 2.23 -1.42
N ALA A 143 -7.99 2.02 -0.73
CA ALA A 143 -8.77 3.08 -0.12
C ALA A 143 -7.96 3.89 0.92
N ASN A 144 -7.16 3.21 1.76
CA ASN A 144 -6.29 3.89 2.72
C ASN A 144 -5.19 4.70 2.02
N VAL A 145 -4.61 4.15 0.96
CA VAL A 145 -3.59 4.84 0.17
C VAL A 145 -4.16 6.06 -0.55
N GLN A 146 -5.34 5.95 -1.16
CA GLN A 146 -6.02 7.08 -1.82
C GLN A 146 -6.32 8.23 -0.85
N LYS A 147 -6.75 7.93 0.38
CA LYS A 147 -6.94 8.94 1.43
C LYS A 147 -5.63 9.66 1.77
N LEU A 148 -4.53 8.92 1.90
CA LEU A 148 -3.21 9.51 2.13
C LEU A 148 -2.78 10.41 0.98
N VAL A 149 -2.91 9.94 -0.27
CA VAL A 149 -2.61 10.76 -1.46
C VAL A 149 -3.43 12.05 -1.44
N TYR A 150 -4.72 11.96 -1.13
CA TYR A 150 -5.59 13.14 -1.03
C TYR A 150 -5.12 14.13 0.05
N TYR A 151 -4.80 13.65 1.26
CA TYR A 151 -4.32 14.53 2.34
C TYR A 151 -3.00 15.22 1.99
N PHE A 152 -2.05 14.50 1.38
CA PHE A 152 -0.80 15.11 0.92
C PHE A 152 -1.03 16.12 -0.21
N ALA A 153 -1.84 15.78 -1.21
CA ALA A 153 -2.16 16.69 -2.32
C ALA A 153 -2.87 17.96 -1.83
N ALA A 154 -3.86 17.82 -0.94
CA ALA A 154 -4.59 18.95 -0.36
C ALA A 154 -3.67 19.84 0.50
N GLY A 155 -2.84 19.24 1.36
CA GLY A 155 -1.87 19.97 2.18
C GLY A 155 -0.86 20.74 1.33
N SER A 156 -0.29 20.08 0.33
CA SER A 156 0.63 20.71 -0.61
C SER A 156 -0.01 21.84 -1.42
N PHE A 157 -1.24 21.63 -1.91
CA PHE A 157 -1.98 22.66 -2.63
C PHE A 157 -2.25 23.89 -1.75
N GLY A 158 -2.64 23.67 -0.48
CA GLY A 158 -2.83 24.76 0.48
C GLY A 158 -1.55 25.55 0.74
N LEU A 159 -0.41 24.88 0.86
CA LEU A 159 0.90 25.52 1.04
C LEU A 159 1.31 26.32 -0.20
N LEU A 160 1.16 25.74 -1.40
CA LEU A 160 1.51 26.41 -2.66
C LEU A 160 0.60 27.60 -2.98
N THR A 161 -0.69 27.51 -2.65
CA THR A 161 -1.64 28.61 -2.88
C THR A 161 -1.29 29.82 -2.02
N ASN A 162 -0.90 29.60 -0.76
CA ASN A 162 -0.42 30.69 0.12
C ASN A 162 0.84 31.38 -0.43
N LEU A 163 1.71 30.64 -1.15
CA LEU A 163 2.86 31.24 -1.82
C LEU A 163 2.48 32.10 -3.04
N TRP A 164 1.45 31.69 -3.79
CA TRP A 164 1.04 32.36 -5.04
C TRP A 164 0.24 33.65 -4.84
N GLN A 165 -0.44 33.84 -3.71
CA GLN A 165 -1.23 35.05 -3.43
C GLN A 165 -0.39 36.32 -3.18
N ARG A 166 0.91 36.29 -3.47
CA ARG A 166 1.85 37.43 -3.46
C ARG A 166 2.28 37.80 -4.87
#